data_AF-A0AAV4SG74-F1
#
_entry.id   AF-A0AAV4SG74-F1
#
_cell.length_a   1.000
_cell.length_b   1.000
_cell.length_c   1.000
_cell.angle_alpha   90.00
_cell.angle_beta   90.00
_cell.angle_gamma   90.00
#
_symmetry.space_group_name_H-M   'P 1'
#
loop_
_entity.id
_entity.type
_entity.pdbx_description
1 polymer ?
#
loop_
_entity_poly.entity_id
_entity_poly.type
_entity_poly.pdbx_seq_one_letter_code
_entity_poly.pdbx_strand_id
1 'polypeptide(L)'
;MGGVVVFLGATATVDKCEEGGGGQMCSKLIEVGYLRFPQSEADIDRMCPLVLKFADCLKDYEDECGAEKERENVEKLIDLTNDICREDSQLRISLVANIACIENQINRSNCNRKTRDDLEELKDYIEEIETEQNMFSDMWLDYQCLFVAMEIACYASDISQNCGKEAEDVSMEILIRGEHLDDYCPETSRESALEVMKMLDLELEEETDLKNIFSTH
;
A
#
# COMPACT_ATOMS: atom_id res chain seq x y z
N MET A 1 49.00 -21.37 -35.47
CA MET A 1 48.02 -22.30 -34.88
C MET A 1 48.21 -22.20 -33.38
N GLY A 2 47.36 -21.61 -32.57
CA GLY A 2 45.92 -21.40 -32.63
C GLY A 2 45.48 -21.65 -31.18
N GLY A 3 44.96 -20.62 -30.51
CA GLY A 3 44.59 -20.72 -29.10
C GLY A 3 44.45 -19.35 -28.45
N VAL A 4 43.49 -18.57 -28.93
CA VAL A 4 42.94 -17.45 -28.15
C VAL A 4 42.07 -18.08 -27.08
N VAL A 5 42.49 -18.01 -25.82
CA VAL A 5 41.59 -18.23 -24.68
C VAL A 5 40.96 -16.87 -24.40
N VAL A 6 39.76 -16.65 -24.94
CA VAL A 6 38.90 -15.57 -24.44
C VAL A 6 38.28 -16.10 -23.16
N PHE A 7 38.75 -15.58 -22.01
CA PHE A 7 37.96 -15.61 -20.79
C PHE A 7 36.72 -14.76 -21.05
N LEU A 8 35.59 -15.42 -21.34
CA LEU A 8 34.29 -14.81 -21.13
C LEU A 8 34.13 -14.67 -19.62
N GLY A 9 34.35 -13.44 -19.13
CA GLY A 9 34.06 -13.06 -17.77
C GLY A 9 32.56 -13.21 -17.53
N ALA A 10 32.16 -14.35 -16.99
CA ALA A 10 30.95 -14.44 -16.18
C ALA A 10 31.34 -13.96 -14.78
N THR A 11 31.11 -12.68 -14.48
CA THR A 11 31.22 -12.17 -13.11
C THR A 11 30.09 -11.19 -12.85
N ALA A 12 29.32 -11.53 -11.82
CA ALA A 12 28.42 -10.68 -11.02
C ALA A 12 27.03 -10.33 -11.62
N THR A 13 26.12 -11.31 -11.64
CA THR A 13 24.67 -11.03 -11.50
C THR A 13 24.06 -11.74 -10.28
N VAL A 14 24.84 -12.52 -9.52
CA VAL A 14 24.31 -13.35 -8.43
C VAL A 14 24.20 -12.56 -7.10
N ASP A 15 25.00 -11.52 -6.89
CA ASP A 15 25.01 -10.81 -5.60
C ASP A 15 23.82 -9.84 -5.39
N LYS A 16 23.19 -9.33 -6.46
CA LYS A 16 22.14 -8.31 -6.34
C LYS A 16 20.81 -8.83 -5.77
N CYS A 17 20.44 -10.08 -6.08
CA CYS A 17 19.16 -10.65 -5.65
C CYS A 17 19.25 -11.38 -4.30
N GLU A 18 20.46 -11.58 -3.76
CA GLU A 18 20.69 -12.28 -2.48
C GLU A 18 20.86 -11.32 -1.29
N GLU A 19 21.26 -10.05 -1.52
CA GLU A 19 21.51 -9.05 -0.47
C GLU A 19 20.25 -8.26 -0.06
N GLY A 20 19.26 -8.95 0.54
CA GLY A 20 18.07 -8.31 1.13
C GLY A 20 17.07 -7.80 0.10
N GLY A 21 15.76 -7.86 0.42
CA GLY A 21 14.70 -7.50 -0.53
C GLY A 21 14.87 -6.10 -1.12
N GLY A 22 14.43 -5.89 -2.38
CA GLY A 22 14.67 -4.68 -3.18
C GLY A 22 14.39 -3.36 -2.46
N GLY A 23 13.40 -3.33 -1.56
CA GLY A 23 13.10 -2.18 -0.70
C GLY A 23 14.27 -1.71 0.17
N GLN A 24 15.10 -2.61 0.73
CA GLN A 24 16.28 -2.22 1.53
C GLN A 24 17.41 -1.65 0.66
N MET A 25 17.55 -2.14 -0.57
CA MET A 25 18.52 -1.63 -1.52
C MET A 25 18.12 -0.23 -2.00
N CYS A 26 16.86 -0.06 -2.40
CA CYS A 26 16.35 1.18 -2.95
C CYS A 26 16.04 2.24 -1.88
N SER A 27 15.73 1.85 -0.64
CA SER A 27 15.48 2.81 0.46
C SER A 27 16.69 3.67 0.81
N LYS A 28 17.93 3.24 0.50
CA LYS A 28 19.12 4.12 0.64
C LYS A 28 19.05 5.37 -0.23
N LEU A 29 18.18 5.39 -1.26
CA LEU A 29 17.93 6.55 -2.11
C LEU A 29 17.00 7.58 -1.46
N ILE A 30 16.21 7.16 -0.48
CA ILE A 30 15.34 8.00 0.34
C ILE A 30 15.99 8.00 1.73
N GLU A 31 16.98 8.87 1.98
CA GLU A 31 17.50 9.03 3.35
C GLU A 31 16.30 9.27 4.29
N VAL A 32 15.99 8.26 5.10
CA VAL A 32 14.69 8.03 5.74
C VAL A 32 14.44 9.06 6.85
N GLY A 33 14.12 10.29 6.46
CA GLY A 33 13.21 11.13 7.20
C GLY A 33 11.82 10.81 6.68
N TYR A 34 11.01 10.12 7.49
CA TYR A 34 9.58 9.84 7.28
C TYR A 34 8.99 10.69 6.15
N LEU A 35 8.69 10.07 5.00
CA LEU A 35 7.88 10.71 3.97
C LEU A 35 6.53 11.02 4.63
N ARG A 36 6.41 12.24 5.14
CA ARG A 36 5.14 12.75 5.63
C ARG A 36 4.28 12.98 4.40
N PHE A 37 2.98 12.81 4.58
CA PHE A 37 2.02 13.20 3.55
C PHE A 37 2.30 14.67 3.15
N PRO A 38 2.38 14.99 1.85
CA PRO A 38 2.73 16.32 1.40
C PRO A 38 1.67 17.33 1.90
N GLN A 39 2.10 18.53 2.30
CA GLN A 39 1.20 19.55 2.85
C GLN A 39 0.80 20.60 1.81
N SER A 40 1.51 20.60 0.67
CA SER A 40 1.39 21.61 -0.36
C SER A 40 1.85 21.06 -1.71
N GLU A 41 1.51 21.76 -2.79
CA GLU A 41 2.03 21.46 -4.12
C GLU A 41 3.56 21.52 -4.18
N ALA A 42 4.17 22.49 -3.48
CA ALA A 42 5.63 22.60 -3.40
C ALA A 42 6.29 21.38 -2.72
N ASP A 43 5.58 20.71 -1.80
CA ASP A 43 6.05 19.44 -1.24
C ASP A 43 6.00 18.32 -2.27
N ILE A 44 4.92 18.22 -3.05
CA ILE A 44 4.80 17.25 -4.15
C ILE A 44 5.97 17.45 -5.13
N ASP A 45 6.20 18.68 -5.60
CA ASP A 45 7.28 18.98 -6.55
C ASP A 45 8.67 18.62 -6.03
N ARG A 46 8.89 18.83 -4.73
CA ARG A 46 10.14 18.48 -4.07
C ARG A 46 10.30 16.96 -3.92
N MET A 47 9.21 16.24 -3.65
CA MET A 47 9.22 14.80 -3.41
C MET A 47 9.28 13.99 -4.71
N CYS A 48 8.60 14.43 -5.76
CA CYS A 48 8.51 13.74 -7.04
C CYS A 48 9.82 13.21 -7.64
N PRO A 49 10.91 13.99 -7.76
CA PRO A 49 12.17 13.46 -8.28
C PRO A 49 12.77 12.35 -7.39
N LEU A 50 12.47 12.34 -6.08
CA LEU A 50 12.93 11.30 -5.16
C LEU A 50 12.09 10.03 -5.29
N VAL A 51 10.77 10.18 -5.33
CA VAL A 51 9.83 9.04 -5.43
C VAL A 51 9.97 8.36 -6.80
N LEU A 52 10.08 9.13 -7.89
CA LEU A 52 10.31 8.57 -9.23
C LEU A 52 11.63 7.77 -9.28
N LYS A 53 12.71 8.33 -8.73
CA LYS A 53 14.00 7.62 -8.67
C LYS A 53 13.93 6.34 -7.84
N PHE A 54 13.16 6.34 -6.75
CA PHE A 54 12.93 5.15 -5.96
C PHE A 54 12.11 4.11 -6.72
N ALA A 55 11.06 4.54 -7.41
CA ALA A 55 10.21 3.67 -8.23
C ALA A 55 10.99 3.05 -9.41
N ASP A 56 11.86 3.82 -10.07
CA ASP A 56 12.78 3.32 -11.09
C ASP A 56 13.76 2.26 -10.53
N CYS A 57 14.28 2.49 -9.31
CA CYS A 57 15.14 1.50 -8.65
C CYS A 57 14.39 0.19 -8.33
N LEU A 58 13.14 0.29 -7.87
CA LEU A 58 12.29 -0.88 -7.64
C LEU A 58 12.05 -1.63 -8.95
N LYS A 59 11.77 -0.90 -10.04
CA LYS A 59 11.60 -1.49 -11.36
C LYS A 59 12.82 -2.28 -11.80
N ASP A 60 13.99 -1.64 -11.75
CA ASP A 60 15.26 -2.28 -12.14
C ASP A 60 15.51 -3.54 -11.32
N TYR A 61 15.18 -3.52 -10.02
CA TYR A 61 15.31 -4.68 -9.15
C TYR A 61 14.30 -5.78 -9.52
N GLU A 62 13.01 -5.47 -9.69
CA GLU A 62 12.00 -6.49 -10.01
C GLU A 62 12.17 -7.07 -11.43
N ASP A 63 12.66 -6.28 -12.39
CA ASP A 63 13.01 -6.76 -13.73
C ASP A 63 14.16 -7.79 -13.68
N GLU A 64 15.15 -7.56 -12.80
CA GLU A 64 16.31 -8.45 -12.61
C GLU A 64 16.02 -9.65 -11.71
N CYS A 65 15.28 -9.45 -10.61
CA CYS A 65 15.18 -10.38 -9.48
C CYS A 65 13.74 -10.81 -9.14
N GLY A 66 12.74 -10.04 -9.59
CA GLY A 66 11.34 -10.17 -9.21
C GLY A 66 10.59 -11.27 -9.95
N ALA A 67 9.54 -11.79 -9.31
CA ALA A 67 8.51 -12.59 -9.98
C ALA A 67 7.48 -11.67 -10.69
N GLU A 68 6.64 -12.27 -11.52
CA GLU A 68 5.74 -11.53 -12.43
C GLU A 68 4.74 -10.64 -11.66
N LYS A 69 4.18 -11.13 -10.56
CA LYS A 69 3.23 -10.37 -9.73
C LYS A 69 3.88 -9.12 -9.12
N GLU A 70 5.11 -9.26 -8.64
CA GLU A 70 5.87 -8.19 -8.01
C GLU A 70 6.20 -7.08 -9.04
N ARG A 71 6.49 -7.47 -10.29
CA ARG A 71 6.66 -6.51 -11.40
C ARG A 71 5.37 -5.74 -11.69
N GLU A 72 4.23 -6.42 -11.79
CA GLU A 72 2.94 -5.76 -12.00
C GLU A 72 2.63 -4.77 -10.87
N ASN A 73 2.93 -5.13 -9.63
CA ASN A 73 2.75 -4.28 -8.46
C ASN A 73 3.64 -3.02 -8.52
N VAL A 74 4.92 -3.17 -8.92
CA VAL A 74 5.82 -2.04 -9.10
C VAL A 74 5.40 -1.15 -10.27
N GLU A 75 4.88 -1.72 -11.36
CA GLU A 75 4.34 -0.95 -12.49
C GLU A 75 3.13 -0.09 -12.07
N LYS A 76 2.18 -0.66 -11.30
CA LYS A 76 1.04 0.10 -10.74
C LYS A 76 1.51 1.29 -9.89
N LEU A 77 2.53 1.08 -9.04
CA LEU A 77 3.11 2.14 -8.20
C LEU A 77 3.80 3.23 -9.03
N ILE A 78 4.52 2.84 -10.09
CA ILE A 78 5.15 3.79 -11.03
C ILE A 78 4.10 4.62 -11.74
N ASP A 79 3.03 3.99 -12.23
CA ASP A 79 1.95 4.68 -12.92
C ASP A 79 1.25 5.68 -12.01
N LEU A 80 0.95 5.29 -10.76
CA LEU A 80 0.42 6.21 -9.75
C LEU A 80 1.38 7.38 -9.48
N THR A 81 2.66 7.09 -9.29
CA THR A 81 3.68 8.12 -9.02
C THR A 81 3.77 9.10 -10.19
N ASN A 82 3.76 8.59 -11.42
CA ASN A 82 3.78 9.41 -12.63
C ASN A 82 2.54 10.31 -12.71
N ASP A 83 1.35 9.79 -12.41
CA ASP A 83 0.15 10.60 -12.38
C ASP A 83 0.24 11.68 -11.31
N ILE A 84 0.63 11.37 -10.07
CA ILE A 84 0.79 12.38 -9.01
C ILE A 84 1.84 13.45 -9.38
N CYS A 85 2.91 13.07 -10.07
CA CYS A 85 4.03 13.97 -10.36
C CYS A 85 3.85 14.84 -11.60
N ARG A 86 3.00 14.44 -12.54
CA ARG A 86 2.71 15.23 -13.75
C ARG A 86 1.76 16.39 -13.47
N GLU A 87 2.24 17.62 -13.68
CA GLU A 87 1.47 18.87 -13.48
C GLU A 87 0.10 18.89 -14.18
N ASP A 88 -0.02 18.22 -15.33
CA ASP A 88 -1.22 18.21 -16.16
C ASP A 88 -2.18 17.03 -15.89
N SER A 89 -1.84 16.13 -14.94
CA SER A 89 -2.69 15.00 -14.63
C SER A 89 -3.91 15.43 -13.81
N GLN A 90 -5.04 14.75 -14.03
CA GLN A 90 -6.24 15.00 -13.23
C GLN A 90 -6.02 14.64 -11.77
N LEU A 91 -5.30 13.54 -11.49
CA LEU A 91 -5.01 13.09 -10.13
C LEU A 91 -4.22 14.14 -9.34
N ARG A 92 -3.17 14.73 -9.94
CA ARG A 92 -2.39 15.78 -9.28
C ARG A 92 -3.21 17.03 -9.06
N ILE A 93 -3.99 17.47 -10.05
CA ILE A 93 -4.84 18.66 -9.94
C ILE A 93 -5.82 18.50 -8.77
N SER A 94 -6.53 17.37 -8.70
CA SER A 94 -7.47 17.07 -7.62
C SER A 94 -6.77 16.93 -6.27
N LEU A 95 -5.60 16.30 -6.23
CA LEU A 95 -4.82 16.16 -5.00
C LEU A 95 -4.39 17.54 -4.48
N VAL A 96 -3.76 18.38 -5.32
CA VAL A 96 -3.30 19.73 -4.96
C VAL A 96 -4.45 20.59 -4.44
N ALA A 97 -5.64 20.47 -5.03
CA ALA A 97 -6.83 21.20 -4.57
C ALA A 97 -7.27 20.82 -3.15
N ASN A 98 -7.03 19.57 -2.72
CA ASN A 98 -7.55 19.02 -1.47
C ASN A 98 -6.46 18.70 -0.42
N ILE A 99 -5.19 18.77 -0.79
CA ILE A 99 -4.04 18.26 -0.03
C ILE A 99 -3.96 18.75 1.41
N ALA A 100 -4.18 20.05 1.63
CA ALA A 100 -4.11 20.63 2.96
C ALA A 100 -5.23 20.13 3.89
N CYS A 101 -6.41 19.84 3.35
CA CYS A 101 -7.50 19.28 4.14
C CYS A 101 -7.24 17.81 4.45
N ILE A 102 -6.88 17.03 3.41
CA ILE A 102 -6.57 15.59 3.53
C ILE A 102 -5.47 15.38 4.58
N GLU A 103 -4.36 16.12 4.49
CA GLU A 103 -3.25 16.02 5.44
C GLU A 103 -3.69 16.29 6.88
N ASN A 104 -4.50 17.34 7.06
CA ASN A 104 -5.00 17.70 8.38
C ASN A 104 -5.93 16.63 8.95
N GLN A 105 -6.73 15.96 8.11
CA GLN A 105 -7.58 14.85 8.58
C GLN A 105 -6.75 13.60 8.87
N ILE A 106 -5.82 13.20 8.00
CA ILE A 106 -4.93 12.05 8.24
C ILE A 106 -4.23 12.19 9.60
N ASN A 107 -3.76 13.39 9.94
CA ASN A 107 -3.07 13.65 11.21
C ASN A 107 -3.98 13.69 12.45
N ARG A 108 -5.28 14.01 12.30
CA ARG A 108 -6.23 14.14 13.42
C ARG A 108 -7.11 12.91 13.61
N SER A 109 -7.25 12.13 12.56
CA SER A 109 -8.08 10.95 12.52
C SER A 109 -7.62 9.95 13.58
N ASN A 110 -8.60 9.29 14.19
CA ASN A 110 -8.41 8.18 15.09
C ASN A 110 -8.68 6.83 14.42
N CYS A 111 -8.74 6.77 13.08
CA CYS A 111 -9.08 5.55 12.33
C CYS A 111 -8.22 4.36 12.73
N ASN A 112 -6.89 4.49 12.76
CA ASN A 112 -6.01 3.40 13.20
C ASN A 112 -6.38 2.84 14.59
N ARG A 113 -6.70 3.72 15.55
CA ARG A 113 -7.10 3.29 16.89
C ARG A 113 -8.49 2.66 16.86
N LYS A 114 -9.46 3.29 16.18
CA LYS A 114 -10.82 2.78 16.06
C LYS A 114 -10.81 1.37 15.45
N THR A 115 -10.12 1.18 14.32
CA THR A 115 -9.97 -0.12 13.68
C THR A 115 -9.31 -1.16 14.58
N ARG A 116 -8.32 -0.77 15.41
CA ARG A 116 -7.73 -1.67 16.40
C ARG A 116 -8.74 -2.09 17.47
N ASP A 117 -9.50 -1.12 17.98
CA ASP A 117 -10.50 -1.36 19.02
C ASP A 117 -11.63 -2.27 18.45
N ASP A 118 -12.09 -2.01 17.21
CA ASP A 118 -13.15 -2.78 16.54
C ASP A 118 -12.72 -4.23 16.22
N LEU A 119 -11.41 -4.48 16.03
CA LEU A 119 -10.85 -5.79 15.71
C LEU A 119 -10.14 -6.46 16.91
N GLU A 120 -10.23 -5.90 18.12
CA GLU A 120 -9.53 -6.41 19.31
C GLU A 120 -9.97 -7.84 19.64
N GLU A 121 -11.29 -8.10 19.68
CA GLU A 121 -11.82 -9.43 20.00
C GLU A 121 -11.40 -10.50 18.98
N LEU A 122 -11.37 -10.15 17.68
CA LEU A 122 -10.90 -11.04 16.62
C LEU A 122 -9.42 -11.35 16.79
N LYS A 123 -8.61 -10.34 17.12
CA LYS A 123 -7.19 -10.51 17.35
C LYS A 123 -6.93 -11.45 18.53
N ASP A 124 -7.60 -11.23 19.65
CA ASP A 124 -7.47 -12.08 20.85
C ASP A 124 -7.85 -13.53 20.55
N TYR A 125 -8.92 -13.74 19.77
CA TYR A 125 -9.33 -15.08 19.31
C TYR A 125 -8.28 -15.78 18.44
N ILE A 126 -7.64 -15.05 17.52
CA ILE A 126 -6.55 -15.58 16.70
C ILE A 126 -5.36 -15.97 17.60
N GLU A 127 -4.96 -15.10 18.52
CA GLU A 127 -3.84 -15.36 19.45
C GLU A 127 -4.10 -16.58 20.36
N GLU A 128 -5.34 -16.78 20.81
CA GLU A 128 -5.76 -17.96 21.58
C GLU A 128 -5.57 -19.25 20.75
N ILE A 129 -6.06 -19.27 19.51
CA ILE A 129 -5.94 -20.43 18.61
C ILE A 129 -4.48 -20.77 18.31
N GLU A 130 -3.64 -19.77 18.04
CA GLU A 130 -2.22 -20.02 17.80
C GLU A 130 -1.52 -20.60 19.01
N THR A 131 -1.89 -20.13 20.21
CA THR A 131 -1.36 -20.64 21.47
C THR A 131 -1.78 -22.10 21.69
N GLU A 132 -3.03 -22.43 21.40
CA GLU A 132 -3.55 -23.80 21.56
C GLU A 132 -3.00 -24.79 20.53
N GLN A 133 -2.87 -24.36 19.27
CA GLN A 133 -2.48 -25.23 18.15
C GLN A 133 -0.99 -25.21 17.85
N ASN A 134 -0.23 -24.25 18.39
CA ASN A 134 1.19 -24.02 18.14
C ASN A 134 1.52 -23.95 16.63
N MET A 135 0.66 -23.28 15.87
CA MET A 135 0.80 -23.04 14.44
C MET A 135 0.30 -21.64 14.09
N PHE A 136 0.88 -21.06 13.04
CA PHE A 136 0.42 -19.77 12.51
C PHE A 136 -0.95 -19.96 11.85
N SER A 137 -1.90 -19.10 12.22
CA SER A 137 -3.26 -19.19 11.67
C SER A 137 -3.40 -18.39 10.37
N ASP A 138 -4.00 -18.99 9.34
CA ASP A 138 -4.38 -18.27 8.10
C ASP A 138 -5.32 -17.08 8.40
N MET A 139 -6.00 -17.10 9.54
CA MET A 139 -6.84 -15.99 10.01
C MET A 139 -6.05 -14.69 10.24
N TRP A 140 -4.72 -14.73 10.40
CA TRP A 140 -3.92 -13.51 10.46
C TRP A 140 -3.93 -12.74 9.13
N LEU A 141 -3.99 -13.44 7.99
CA LEU A 141 -4.13 -12.78 6.70
C LEU A 141 -5.50 -12.13 6.58
N ASP A 142 -6.56 -12.82 7.02
CA ASP A 142 -7.91 -12.28 7.03
C ASP A 142 -8.04 -11.07 7.98
N TYR A 143 -7.39 -11.13 9.15
CA TYR A 143 -7.28 -10.01 10.08
C TYR A 143 -6.55 -8.82 9.45
N GLN A 144 -5.41 -9.04 8.80
CA GLN A 144 -4.66 -7.97 8.12
C GLN A 144 -5.48 -7.35 6.98
N CYS A 145 -6.15 -8.18 6.19
CA CYS A 145 -7.07 -7.72 5.15
C CYS A 145 -8.16 -6.83 5.74
N LEU A 146 -8.86 -7.29 6.77
CA LEU A 146 -9.93 -6.53 7.44
C LEU A 146 -9.40 -5.24 8.05
N PHE A 147 -8.24 -5.30 8.69
CA PHE A 147 -7.60 -4.14 9.30
C PHE A 147 -7.37 -3.04 8.27
N VAL A 148 -6.73 -3.37 7.14
CA VAL A 148 -6.44 -2.40 6.09
C VAL A 148 -7.74 -1.87 5.47
N ALA A 149 -8.69 -2.76 5.13
CA ALA A 149 -9.96 -2.34 4.54
C ALA A 149 -10.78 -1.42 5.46
N MET A 150 -10.85 -1.72 6.75
CA MET A 150 -11.54 -0.89 7.75
C MET A 150 -10.83 0.44 7.98
N GLU A 151 -9.50 0.45 7.98
CA GLU A 151 -8.73 1.68 8.11
C GLU A 151 -8.97 2.61 6.90
N ILE A 152 -8.95 2.06 5.68
CA ILE A 152 -9.29 2.79 4.44
C ILE A 152 -10.72 3.32 4.49
N ALA A 153 -11.71 2.47 4.81
CA ALA A 153 -13.10 2.88 4.90
C ALA A 153 -13.30 4.02 5.90
N CYS A 154 -12.66 3.91 7.06
CA CYS A 154 -12.71 4.96 8.08
C CYS A 154 -12.09 6.27 7.57
N TYR A 155 -10.90 6.22 6.95
CA TYR A 155 -10.28 7.43 6.37
C TYR A 155 -11.13 8.04 5.27
N ALA A 156 -11.73 7.22 4.40
CA ALA A 156 -12.62 7.68 3.33
C ALA A 156 -13.81 8.44 3.92
N SER A 157 -14.50 7.84 4.90
CA SER A 157 -15.64 8.46 5.57
C SER A 157 -15.24 9.77 6.28
N ASP A 158 -14.14 9.76 7.05
CA ASP A 158 -13.66 10.96 7.77
C ASP A 158 -13.26 12.10 6.81
N ILE A 159 -12.57 11.77 5.70
CA ILE A 159 -12.21 12.74 4.67
C ILE A 159 -13.46 13.26 3.95
N SER A 160 -14.41 12.39 3.62
CA SER A 160 -15.67 12.79 2.98
C SER A 160 -16.46 13.78 3.84
N GLN A 161 -16.60 13.48 5.13
CA GLN A 161 -17.34 14.31 6.07
C GLN A 161 -16.69 15.67 6.31
N ASN A 162 -15.34 15.72 6.36
CA ASN A 162 -14.62 16.93 6.76
C ASN A 162 -14.01 17.74 5.61
N CYS A 163 -13.72 17.11 4.47
CA CYS A 163 -13.10 17.70 3.28
C CYS A 163 -13.98 17.65 2.04
N GLY A 164 -15.05 16.86 2.05
CA GLY A 164 -15.99 16.72 0.93
C GLY A 164 -15.66 15.54 0.01
N LYS A 165 -16.63 15.21 -0.85
CA LYS A 165 -16.61 14.01 -1.71
C LYS A 165 -15.42 13.98 -2.68
N GLU A 166 -15.01 15.12 -3.22
CA GLU A 166 -13.85 15.18 -4.13
C GLU A 166 -12.54 14.81 -3.43
N ALA A 167 -12.37 15.21 -2.17
CA ALA A 167 -11.22 14.85 -1.35
C ALA A 167 -11.22 13.36 -0.98
N GLU A 168 -12.41 12.79 -0.73
CA GLU A 168 -12.58 11.34 -0.53
C GLU A 168 -12.18 10.59 -1.80
N ASP A 169 -12.75 10.95 -2.94
CA ASP A 169 -12.54 10.24 -4.21
C ASP A 169 -11.05 10.23 -4.60
N VAL A 170 -10.35 11.37 -4.47
CA VAL A 170 -8.90 11.44 -4.77
C VAL A 170 -8.06 10.65 -3.76
N SER A 171 -8.44 10.65 -2.47
CA SER A 171 -7.72 9.89 -1.44
C SER A 171 -7.90 8.39 -1.66
N MET A 172 -9.12 7.97 -1.98
CA MET A 172 -9.44 6.59 -2.31
C MET A 172 -8.71 6.12 -3.55
N GLU A 173 -8.65 6.94 -4.61
CA GLU A 173 -7.87 6.59 -5.81
C GLU A 173 -6.39 6.37 -5.48
N ILE A 174 -5.78 7.22 -4.65
CA ILE A 174 -4.38 7.08 -4.24
C ILE A 174 -4.18 5.84 -3.37
N LEU A 175 -5.02 5.61 -2.36
CA LEU A 175 -4.91 4.45 -1.47
C LEU A 175 -5.09 3.15 -2.25
N ILE A 176 -6.13 3.05 -3.07
CA ILE A 176 -6.41 1.87 -3.88
C ILE A 176 -5.28 1.56 -4.87
N ARG A 177 -4.76 2.58 -5.57
CA ARG A 177 -3.69 2.37 -6.57
C ARG A 177 -2.31 2.19 -5.94
N GLY A 178 -2.11 2.77 -4.76
CA GLY A 178 -0.83 2.85 -4.08
C GLY A 178 -0.61 1.72 -3.08
N GLU A 179 -1.68 1.18 -2.51
CA GLU A 179 -1.61 0.01 -1.67
C GLU A 179 -1.64 -1.27 -2.49
N HIS A 180 -0.80 -2.21 -2.09
CA HIS A 180 -0.89 -3.59 -2.54
C HIS A 180 -2.01 -4.29 -1.75
N LEU A 181 -3.25 -3.80 -1.87
CA LEU A 181 -4.40 -4.47 -1.27
C LEU A 181 -4.47 -5.94 -1.71
N ASP A 182 -4.02 -6.27 -2.92
CA ASP A 182 -3.91 -7.65 -3.42
C ASP A 182 -2.83 -8.49 -2.70
N ASP A 183 -1.88 -7.86 -2.00
CA ASP A 183 -0.83 -8.55 -1.23
C ASP A 183 -1.26 -8.78 0.22
N TYR A 184 -1.96 -7.82 0.82
CA TYR A 184 -2.51 -7.95 2.17
C TYR A 184 -3.89 -8.64 2.20
N CYS A 185 -4.61 -8.58 1.09
CA CYS A 185 -5.96 -9.10 0.94
C CYS A 185 -6.17 -9.73 -0.45
N PRO A 186 -5.56 -10.91 -0.70
CA PRO A 186 -5.84 -11.68 -1.89
C PRO A 186 -7.32 -12.10 -1.94
N GLU A 187 -7.82 -12.44 -3.13
CA GLU A 187 -9.23 -12.82 -3.36
C GLU A 187 -9.75 -13.85 -2.34
N THR A 188 -8.95 -14.88 -2.01
CA THR A 188 -9.31 -15.89 -1.01
C THR A 188 -9.50 -15.32 0.39
N SER A 189 -8.69 -14.33 0.78
CA SER A 189 -8.82 -13.64 2.06
C SER A 189 -9.95 -12.62 2.05
N ARG A 190 -10.34 -12.06 0.90
CA ARG A 190 -11.53 -11.19 0.80
C ARG A 190 -12.79 -11.95 1.14
N GLU A 191 -12.96 -13.14 0.58
CA GLU A 191 -14.13 -13.99 0.87
C GLU A 191 -14.21 -14.35 2.35
N SER A 192 -13.09 -14.79 2.94
CA SER A 192 -13.01 -15.11 4.37
C SER A 192 -13.22 -13.87 5.25
N ALA A 193 -12.59 -12.74 4.91
CA ALA A 193 -12.78 -11.46 5.60
C ALA A 193 -14.24 -11.03 5.60
N LEU A 194 -14.97 -11.17 4.48
CA LEU A 194 -16.39 -10.88 4.40
C LEU A 194 -17.25 -11.77 5.30
N GLU A 195 -16.86 -13.03 5.52
CA GLU A 195 -17.56 -13.92 6.47
C GLU A 195 -17.26 -13.53 7.92
N VAL A 196 -16.00 -13.21 8.23
CA VAL A 196 -15.60 -12.72 9.56
C VAL A 196 -16.29 -11.38 9.87
N MET A 197 -16.42 -10.50 8.87
CA MET A 197 -17.11 -9.22 8.99
C MET A 197 -18.57 -9.36 9.43
N LYS A 198 -19.27 -10.44 9.05
CA LYS A 198 -20.65 -10.71 9.52
C LYS A 198 -20.73 -11.07 11.00
N MET A 199 -19.61 -11.46 11.60
CA MET A 199 -19.49 -11.74 13.03
C MET A 199 -19.17 -10.48 13.82
N LEU A 200 -18.70 -9.42 13.16
CA LEU A 200 -18.49 -8.10 13.74
C LEU A 200 -19.82 -7.34 13.77
N ASP A 201 -20.10 -6.66 14.89
CA ASP A 201 -21.32 -5.84 15.06
C ASP A 201 -21.12 -4.45 14.41
N LEU A 202 -20.82 -4.43 13.11
CA LEU A 202 -20.53 -3.19 12.37
C LEU A 202 -21.80 -2.42 12.03
N GLU A 203 -21.66 -1.10 11.88
CA GLU A 203 -22.76 -0.28 11.36
C GLU A 203 -22.99 -0.56 9.86
N LEU A 204 -24.23 -0.41 9.39
CA LEU A 204 -24.61 -0.73 8.00
C LEU A 204 -23.81 0.08 6.96
N GLU A 205 -23.43 1.31 7.31
CA GLU A 205 -22.60 2.18 6.47
C GLU A 205 -21.18 1.59 6.31
N GLU A 206 -20.56 1.21 7.42
CA GLU A 206 -19.22 0.58 7.44
C GLU A 206 -19.21 -0.74 6.68
N GLU A 207 -20.23 -1.58 6.86
CA GLU A 207 -20.37 -2.85 6.13
C GLU A 207 -20.50 -2.61 4.61
N THR A 208 -21.18 -1.53 4.21
CA THR A 208 -21.35 -1.16 2.80
C THR A 208 -20.04 -0.66 2.20
N ASP A 209 -19.31 0.18 2.91
CA ASP A 209 -18.02 0.71 2.46
C ASP A 209 -16.98 -0.41 2.31
N LEU A 210 -16.91 -1.33 3.26
CA LEU A 210 -16.04 -2.51 3.18
C LEU A 210 -16.35 -3.38 1.96
N LYS A 211 -17.63 -3.64 1.68
CA LYS A 211 -18.04 -4.39 0.49
C LYS A 211 -17.62 -3.69 -0.80
N ASN A 212 -17.71 -2.36 -0.85
CA ASN A 212 -17.29 -1.59 -2.02
C ASN A 212 -15.78 -1.68 -2.23
N ILE A 213 -14.98 -1.59 -1.15
CA ILE A 213 -13.53 -1.77 -1.19
C ILE A 213 -13.18 -3.17 -1.74
N PHE A 214 -13.84 -4.22 -1.23
CA PHE A 214 -13.59 -5.59 -1.68
C PHE A 214 -14.10 -5.89 -3.10
N SER A 215 -15.06 -5.13 -3.63
CA SER A 215 -15.64 -5.36 -4.96
C SER A 215 -14.95 -4.59 -6.09
N THR A 216 -14.10 -3.62 -5.75
CA THR A 216 -13.40 -2.76 -6.73
C THR A 216 -12.14 -3.41 -7.30
N HIS A 217 -11.75 -4.57 -6.75
CA HIS A 217 -10.59 -5.39 -7.13
C HIS A 217 -10.93 -6.86 -7.12
#